data_AF-A0A929E8H4-F1
#
_entry.id   AF-A0A929E8H4-F1
#
_cell.length_a   1.000
_cell.length_b   1.000
_cell.length_c   1.000
_cell.angle_alpha   90.00
_cell.angle_beta   90.00
_cell.angle_gamma   90.00
#
_symmetry.space_group_name_H-M   'P 1'
#
loop_
_entity.id
_entity.type
_entity.pdbx_description
1 polymer ?
#
loop_
_entity_poly.entity_id
_entity_poly.type
_entity_poly.pdbx_seq_one_letter_code
_entity_poly.pdbx_strand_id
1 'polypeptide(L)'
;MIVAKQVADLITAARALIAVYLVWSGIARGSDSLTLIAWVMIANWTGDILDGRIARRSRVQYRTWIGEKDLEVDMVISIGLLIYMQQAGFVNIWSISIYLLLWGVYFLRHGGIPSSLGMLFQAPIYGWFIWVALHDAPQAGWAIIIFIGCAVALTWPHFPNVMVPRFLRGLRSKQNK
;
A
#
# COMPACT_ATOMS: atom_id res chain seq x y z
N MET A 1 1.48 -31.08 2.06
CA MET A 1 0.36 -30.10 2.04
C MET A 1 0.96 -28.72 1.94
N ILE A 2 0.81 -28.04 0.80
CA ILE A 2 1.14 -26.60 0.74
C ILE A 2 0.12 -25.91 1.64
N VAL A 3 0.59 -25.41 2.78
CA VAL A 3 -0.27 -24.79 3.77
C VAL A 3 -0.69 -23.44 3.17
N ALA A 4 -1.99 -23.15 3.07
CA ALA A 4 -2.53 -21.92 2.46
C ALA A 4 -1.87 -20.62 2.95
N LYS A 5 -1.26 -20.67 4.13
CA LYS A 5 -0.52 -19.57 4.73
C LYS A 5 0.91 -19.40 4.23
N GLN A 6 1.59 -20.47 3.84
CA GLN A 6 2.89 -20.37 3.16
C GLN A 6 2.74 -19.66 1.81
N VAL A 7 1.58 -19.81 1.16
CA VAL A 7 1.24 -19.07 -0.07
C VAL A 7 1.05 -17.59 0.23
N ALA A 8 0.28 -17.24 1.27
CA ALA A 8 0.11 -15.85 1.69
C ALA A 8 1.45 -15.21 2.10
N ASP A 9 2.26 -15.92 2.89
CA ASP A 9 3.58 -15.45 3.32
C ASP A 9 4.54 -15.24 2.12
N LEU A 10 4.47 -16.11 1.10
CA LEU A 10 5.22 -15.95 -0.15
C LEU A 10 4.75 -14.75 -0.96
N ILE A 11 3.44 -14.51 -1.03
CA ILE A 11 2.88 -13.35 -1.73
C ILE A 11 3.33 -12.08 -1.00
N THR A 12 3.24 -12.01 0.34
CA THR A 12 3.75 -10.87 1.11
C THR A 12 5.26 -10.66 0.92
N ALA A 13 6.08 -11.72 0.89
CA ALA A 13 7.51 -11.61 0.60
C ALA A 13 7.79 -11.13 -0.84
N ALA A 14 7.01 -11.60 -1.82
CA ALA A 14 7.10 -11.13 -3.20
C ALA A 14 6.75 -9.65 -3.32
N ARG A 15 5.84 -9.13 -2.49
CA ARG A 15 5.50 -7.71 -2.45
C ARG A 15 6.65 -6.83 -1.95
N ALA A 16 7.53 -7.34 -1.09
CA ALA A 16 8.75 -6.61 -0.73
C ALA A 16 9.69 -6.44 -1.94
N LEU A 17 9.73 -7.41 -2.87
CA LEU A 17 10.48 -7.28 -4.13
C LEU A 17 9.87 -6.23 -5.05
N ILE A 18 8.55 -6.01 -4.99
CA ILE A 18 7.88 -4.93 -5.72
C ILE A 18 8.44 -3.57 -5.27
N ALA A 19 8.62 -3.34 -3.96
CA ALA A 19 9.21 -2.09 -3.48
C ALA A 19 10.61 -1.82 -4.07
N VAL A 20 11.45 -2.86 -4.15
CA VAL A 20 12.78 -2.78 -4.80
C VAL A 20 12.65 -2.48 -6.28
N TYR A 21 11.71 -3.15 -6.96
CA TYR A 21 11.44 -2.95 -8.37
C TYR A 21 10.94 -1.54 -8.70
N LEU A 22 10.12 -0.93 -7.83
CA LEU A 22 9.66 0.46 -7.99
C LEU A 22 10.84 1.42 -7.99
N VAL A 23 11.73 1.30 -7.00
CA VAL A 23 12.93 2.14 -6.88
C VAL A 23 13.84 1.96 -8.10
N TRP A 24 14.12 0.71 -8.46
CA TRP A 24 14.94 0.40 -9.63
C TRP A 24 14.33 0.98 -10.92
N SER A 25 13.02 0.85 -11.12
CA SER A 25 12.33 1.39 -12.30
C SER A 25 12.43 2.92 -12.37
N GLY A 26 12.35 3.59 -11.22
CA GLY A 26 12.53 5.04 -11.14
C GLY A 26 13.91 5.48 -11.58
N ILE A 27 14.95 4.78 -11.12
CA ILE A 27 16.35 5.09 -11.48
C ILE A 27 16.66 4.74 -12.94
N ALA A 28 16.22 3.56 -13.39
CA ALA A 28 16.61 3.02 -14.69
C ALA A 28 15.78 3.56 -15.86
N ARG A 29 14.51 3.93 -15.61
CA ARG A 29 13.54 4.30 -16.66
C ARG A 29 12.78 5.59 -16.38
N GLY A 30 12.80 6.11 -15.15
CA GLY A 30 12.10 7.33 -14.78
C GLY A 30 10.61 7.29 -15.14
N SER A 31 10.12 8.39 -15.73
CA SER A 31 8.71 8.59 -16.11
C SER A 31 8.21 7.60 -17.17
N ASP A 32 9.08 7.07 -18.04
CA ASP A 32 8.69 6.16 -19.12
C ASP A 32 8.12 4.83 -18.60
N SER A 33 8.43 4.49 -17.34
CA SER A 33 7.90 3.29 -16.70
C SER A 33 6.53 3.48 -16.04
N LEU A 34 5.93 4.68 -16.05
CA LEU A 34 4.69 4.99 -15.33
C LEU A 34 3.54 4.02 -15.63
N THR A 35 3.29 3.73 -16.91
CA THR A 35 2.28 2.76 -17.34
C THR A 35 2.54 1.38 -16.75
N LEU A 36 3.79 0.93 -16.76
CA LEU A 36 4.17 -0.37 -16.18
C LEU A 36 4.00 -0.37 -14.66
N ILE A 37 4.40 0.71 -13.99
CA ILE A 37 4.22 0.86 -12.54
C ILE A 37 2.75 0.84 -12.15
N ALA A 38 1.86 1.47 -12.92
CA ALA A 38 0.42 1.39 -12.69
C ALA A 38 -0.10 -0.04 -12.72
N TRP A 39 0.31 -0.85 -13.70
CA TRP A 39 -0.06 -2.27 -13.76
C TRP A 39 0.55 -3.10 -12.63
N VAL A 40 1.80 -2.82 -12.25
CA VAL A 40 2.46 -3.46 -11.10
C VAL A 40 1.71 -3.14 -9.80
N MET A 41 1.24 -1.90 -9.63
CA MET A 41 0.45 -1.51 -8.46
C MET A 41 -0.93 -2.19 -8.44
N ILE A 42 -1.60 -2.30 -9.58
CA ILE A 42 -2.85 -3.08 -9.70
C ILE A 42 -2.60 -4.55 -9.31
N ALA A 43 -1.53 -5.17 -9.81
CA ALA A 43 -1.18 -6.55 -9.48
C ALA A 43 -0.87 -6.71 -7.98
N ASN A 44 -0.11 -5.78 -7.41
CA ASN A 44 0.19 -5.73 -5.98
C ASN A 44 -1.08 -5.66 -5.12
N TRP A 45 -1.99 -4.73 -5.41
CA TRP A 45 -3.26 -4.60 -4.69
C TRP A 45 -4.19 -5.79 -4.91
N THR A 46 -4.14 -6.42 -6.09
CA THR A 46 -4.87 -7.67 -6.35
C THR A 46 -4.36 -8.78 -5.42
N GLY A 47 -3.04 -8.91 -5.27
CA GLY A 47 -2.40 -9.84 -4.34
C GLY A 47 -2.91 -9.64 -2.91
N ASP A 48 -2.94 -8.40 -2.44
CA ASP A 48 -3.44 -8.03 -1.10
C ASP A 48 -4.90 -8.49 -0.86
N ILE A 49 -5.79 -8.21 -1.81
CA ILE A 49 -7.20 -8.61 -1.74
C ILE A 49 -7.33 -10.13 -1.71
N LEU A 50 -6.55 -10.84 -2.53
CA LEU A 50 -6.58 -12.30 -2.61
C LEU A 50 -6.03 -12.95 -1.34
N ASP A 51 -4.91 -12.47 -0.82
CA ASP A 51 -4.30 -12.94 0.42
C ASP A 51 -5.26 -12.82 1.59
N GLY A 52 -5.89 -11.65 1.74
CA GLY A 52 -6.90 -11.44 2.77
C GLY A 52 -8.08 -12.42 2.67
N ARG A 53 -8.53 -12.75 1.45
CA ARG A 53 -9.63 -13.72 1.24
C ARG A 53 -9.20 -15.16 1.51
N ILE A 54 -8.00 -15.55 1.09
CA ILE A 54 -7.44 -16.88 1.32
C ILE A 54 -7.23 -17.10 2.82
N ALA A 55 -6.65 -16.13 3.52
CA ALA A 55 -6.44 -16.17 4.96
C ALA A 55 -7.76 -16.31 5.75
N ARG A 56 -8.83 -15.62 5.32
CA ARG A 56 -10.16 -15.72 5.97
C ARG A 56 -10.88 -17.05 5.71
N ARG A 57 -10.56 -17.75 4.62
CA ARG A 57 -11.13 -19.08 4.30
C ARG A 57 -10.38 -20.24 4.99
N SER A 58 -9.19 -19.99 5.52
CA SER A 58 -8.46 -20.95 6.34
C SER A 58 -9.22 -21.26 7.63
N ARG A 59 -9.46 -22.55 7.91
CA ARG A 59 -10.05 -23.02 9.18
C ARG A 59 -9.08 -22.93 10.38
N VAL A 60 -7.81 -22.60 10.14
CA VAL A 60 -6.76 -22.61 11.17
C VAL A 60 -6.44 -21.18 11.60
N GLN A 61 -6.75 -20.84 12.86
CA GLN A 61 -6.54 -19.52 13.46
C GLN A 61 -5.18 -19.37 14.18
N TYR A 62 -4.07 -19.54 13.46
CA TYR A 62 -2.77 -19.10 13.97
C TYR A 62 -2.45 -17.73 13.38
N ARG A 63 -1.91 -16.79 14.16
CA ARG A 63 -1.30 -15.55 13.64
C ARG A 63 0.08 -15.90 13.07
N THR A 64 0.42 -15.44 11.86
CA THR A 64 1.82 -15.52 11.38
C THR A 64 2.47 -14.19 11.66
N TRP A 65 3.76 -14.23 11.96
CA TRP A 65 4.60 -13.05 12.04
C TRP A 65 4.49 -12.16 10.79
N ILE A 66 4.34 -12.76 9.60
CA ILE A 66 4.19 -12.03 8.33
C ILE A 66 2.83 -11.33 8.23
N GLY A 67 1.72 -11.98 8.63
CA GLY A 67 0.41 -11.33 8.68
C GLY A 67 0.28 -10.22 9.73
N GLU A 68 1.15 -10.21 10.75
CA GLU A 68 1.28 -9.09 11.70
C GLU A 68 2.09 -7.92 11.12
N LYS A 69 2.87 -8.16 10.05
CA LYS A 69 3.73 -7.20 9.38
C LYS A 69 3.22 -6.68 8.03
N ASP A 70 1.99 -7.05 7.67
CA ASP A 70 1.34 -6.68 6.41
C ASP A 70 1.29 -5.16 6.20
N LEU A 71 0.94 -4.42 7.26
CA LEU A 71 0.94 -2.95 7.23
C LEU A 71 2.34 -2.38 6.97
N GLU A 72 3.37 -2.90 7.64
CA GLU A 72 4.75 -2.46 7.44
C GLU A 72 5.24 -2.77 6.03
N VAL A 73 4.86 -3.92 5.46
CA VAL A 73 5.18 -4.26 4.07
C VAL A 73 4.47 -3.29 3.11
N ASP A 74 3.20 -2.99 3.32
CA ASP A 74 2.49 -1.97 2.54
C ASP A 74 3.16 -0.60 2.64
N MET A 75 3.66 -0.24 3.83
CA MET A 75 4.39 1.03 4.02
C MET A 75 5.69 1.03 3.24
N VAL A 76 6.44 -0.08 3.23
CA VAL A 76 7.66 -0.23 2.41
C VAL A 76 7.34 -0.08 0.92
N ILE A 77 6.24 -0.67 0.43
CA ILE A 77 5.80 -0.50 -0.96
C ILE A 77 5.45 0.96 -1.24
N SER A 78 4.71 1.62 -0.36
CA SER A 78 4.38 3.04 -0.53
C SER A 78 5.63 3.93 -0.53
N ILE A 79 6.64 3.63 0.28
CA ILE A 79 7.93 4.33 0.26
C ILE A 79 8.65 4.06 -1.06
N GLY A 80 8.70 2.82 -1.54
CA GLY A 80 9.26 2.47 -2.84
C GLY A 80 8.58 3.22 -3.98
N LEU A 81 7.26 3.36 -3.93
CA LEU A 81 6.48 4.15 -4.88
C LEU A 81 6.79 5.65 -4.79
N LEU A 82 6.96 6.18 -3.58
CA LEU A 82 7.32 7.57 -3.36
C LEU A 82 8.71 7.89 -3.92
N ILE A 83 9.68 6.99 -3.70
CA ILE A 83 11.03 7.11 -4.27
C ILE A 83 10.97 6.98 -5.80
N TYR A 84 10.18 6.06 -6.34
CA TYR A 84 9.92 5.98 -7.78
C TYR A 84 9.43 7.33 -8.33
N MET A 85 8.38 7.91 -7.73
CA MET A 85 7.81 9.18 -8.16
C MET A 85 8.82 10.32 -8.07
N GLN A 86 9.73 10.29 -7.10
CA GLN A 86 10.82 11.23 -6.98
C GLN A 86 11.79 11.14 -8.15
N GLN A 87 12.27 9.92 -8.42
CA GLN A 87 13.28 9.66 -9.45
C GLN A 87 12.72 9.87 -10.86
N ALA A 88 11.43 9.59 -11.04
CA ALA A 88 10.69 9.87 -12.27
C ALA A 88 10.34 11.37 -12.45
N GLY A 89 10.65 12.24 -11.48
CA GLY A 89 10.44 13.69 -11.58
C GLY A 89 9.03 14.18 -11.22
N PHE A 90 8.15 13.31 -10.72
CA PHE A 90 6.77 13.67 -10.35
C PHE A 90 6.66 14.32 -8.97
N VAL A 91 7.67 14.15 -8.12
CA VAL A 91 7.69 14.71 -6.77
C VAL A 91 9.09 15.27 -6.45
N ASN A 92 9.12 16.45 -5.85
CA ASN A 92 10.36 17.08 -5.41
C ASN A 92 10.98 16.33 -4.20
N ILE A 93 12.30 16.18 -4.17
CA ILE A 93 13.05 15.56 -3.08
C ILE A 93 12.75 16.20 -1.71
N TRP A 94 12.61 17.53 -1.64
CA TRP A 94 12.32 18.24 -0.39
C TRP A 94 10.97 17.85 0.20
N SER A 95 9.94 17.72 -0.65
CA SER A 95 8.61 17.30 -0.22
C SER A 95 8.66 15.89 0.40
N ILE A 96 9.43 14.99 -0.20
CA ILE A 96 9.59 13.61 0.29
C ILE A 96 10.40 13.58 1.57
N SER A 97 11.52 14.31 1.64
CA SER A 97 12.34 14.38 2.84
C SER A 97 11.56 14.92 4.02
N ILE A 98 10.81 16.02 3.84
CA ILE A 98 9.96 16.59 4.89
C ILE A 98 8.88 15.60 5.30
N TYR A 99 8.18 14.98 4.33
CA TYR A 99 7.12 14.03 4.59
C TYR A 99 7.61 12.82 5.41
N LEU A 100 8.70 12.19 4.96
CA LEU A 100 9.31 11.04 5.64
C LEU A 100 9.89 11.42 7.01
N LEU A 101 10.47 12.62 7.14
CA LEU A 101 11.00 13.10 8.41
C LEU A 101 9.90 13.34 9.44
N LEU A 102 8.81 14.00 9.05
CA LEU A 102 7.67 14.25 9.95
C LEU A 102 7.07 12.94 10.47
N TRP A 103 6.79 12.00 9.57
CA TRP A 103 6.25 10.69 9.95
C TRP A 103 7.26 9.84 10.71
N GLY A 104 8.53 9.84 10.31
CA GLY A 104 9.60 9.12 10.98
C GLY A 104 9.77 9.58 12.43
N VAL A 105 9.88 10.89 12.66
CA VAL A 105 9.95 11.47 14.01
C VAL A 105 8.69 11.12 14.81
N TYR A 106 7.51 11.21 14.19
CA TYR A 106 6.26 10.86 14.86
C TYR A 106 6.24 9.39 15.31
N PHE A 107 6.57 8.44 14.44
CA PHE A 107 6.54 7.01 14.78
C PHE A 107 7.63 6.63 15.79
N LEU A 108 8.83 7.21 15.69
CA LEU A 108 9.91 6.99 16.65
C LEU A 108 9.51 7.46 18.06
N ARG A 109 8.88 8.64 18.18
CA ARG A 109 8.43 9.16 19.49
C ARG A 109 7.33 8.33 20.13
N HIS A 110 6.49 7.68 19.33
CA HIS A 110 5.33 6.92 19.84
C HIS A 110 5.57 5.41 19.92
N GLY A 111 6.80 4.94 19.64
CA GLY A 111 7.23 3.56 19.87
C GLY A 111 6.53 2.51 18.99
N GLY A 112 5.90 2.90 17.88
CA GLY A 112 5.21 1.98 16.98
C GLY A 112 4.30 2.67 15.97
N ILE A 113 3.77 1.87 15.04
CA ILE A 113 2.92 2.31 13.93
C ILE A 113 1.48 1.83 14.18
N PRO A 114 0.56 2.70 14.64
CA PRO A 114 -0.85 2.36 14.72
C PRO A 114 -1.43 2.12 13.33
N SER A 115 -2.32 1.14 13.19
CA SER A 115 -2.87 0.76 11.88
C SER A 115 -3.53 1.92 11.12
N SER A 116 -4.28 2.79 11.81
CA SER A 116 -4.91 3.97 11.20
C SER A 116 -3.89 4.98 10.68
N LEU A 117 -2.78 5.17 11.39
CA LEU A 117 -1.75 6.12 11.01
C LEU A 117 -0.84 5.57 9.90
N GLY A 118 -0.60 4.26 9.87
CA GLY A 118 0.05 3.62 8.73
C GLY A 118 -0.78 3.76 7.44
N MET A 119 -2.10 3.55 7.53
CA MET A 119 -3.00 3.80 6.39
C MET A 119 -3.00 5.28 5.96
N LEU A 120 -3.01 6.20 6.93
CA LEU A 120 -2.96 7.64 6.65
C LEU A 120 -1.61 8.06 6.04
N PHE A 121 -0.51 7.41 6.40
CA PHE A 121 0.80 7.63 5.79
C PHE A 121 0.82 7.21 4.31
N GLN A 122 0.10 6.15 3.94
CA GLN A 122 0.09 5.63 2.58
C GLN A 122 -0.88 6.37 1.66
N ALA A 123 -2.02 6.82 2.21
CA ALA A 123 -3.11 7.38 1.42
C ALA A 123 -2.70 8.58 0.53
N PRO A 124 -1.94 9.59 1.02
CA PRO A 124 -1.45 10.68 0.17
C PRO A 124 -0.53 10.20 -0.95
N ILE A 125 0.32 9.20 -0.69
CA ILE A 125 1.25 8.65 -1.67
C ILE A 125 0.46 7.99 -2.81
N TYR A 126 -0.47 7.09 -2.47
CA TYR A 126 -1.30 6.42 -3.47
C TYR A 126 -2.23 7.39 -4.19
N GLY A 127 -2.82 8.37 -3.49
CA GLY A 127 -3.64 9.40 -4.09
C GLY A 127 -2.87 10.24 -5.12
N TRP A 128 -1.65 10.66 -4.78
CA TRP A 128 -0.78 11.40 -5.70
C TRP A 128 -0.39 10.56 -6.91
N PHE A 129 0.00 9.30 -6.69
CA PHE A 129 0.32 8.37 -7.77
C PHE A 129 -0.84 8.18 -8.75
N ILE A 130 -2.07 8.01 -8.24
CA ILE A 130 -3.27 7.87 -9.08
C ILE A 130 -3.50 9.15 -9.89
N TRP A 131 -3.32 10.31 -9.28
CA TRP A 131 -3.45 11.60 -9.97
C TRP A 131 -2.42 11.72 -11.12
N VAL A 132 -1.15 11.41 -10.85
CA VAL A 132 -0.09 11.37 -11.88
C VAL A 132 -0.44 10.39 -12.99
N ALA A 133 -0.88 9.17 -12.65
CA ALA A 133 -1.26 8.16 -13.63
C ALA A 133 -2.45 8.59 -14.49
N LEU A 134 -3.43 9.29 -13.94
CA LEU A 134 -4.57 9.83 -14.70
C LEU A 134 -4.14 10.95 -15.67
N HIS A 135 -3.15 11.74 -15.30
CA HIS A 135 -2.67 12.87 -16.10
C HIS A 135 -1.69 12.42 -17.19
N ASP A 136 -0.66 11.65 -16.83
CA ASP A 136 0.49 11.33 -17.69
C ASP A 136 0.40 9.94 -18.34
N ALA A 137 -0.45 9.03 -17.82
CA ALA A 137 -0.72 7.73 -18.42
C ALA A 137 -2.23 7.37 -18.38
N PRO A 138 -3.12 8.16 -19.02
CA PRO A 138 -4.56 8.15 -18.74
C PRO A 138 -5.22 6.77 -18.85
N GLN A 139 -4.81 5.94 -19.81
CA GLN A 139 -5.32 4.57 -19.97
C GLN A 139 -5.06 3.72 -18.72
N ALA A 140 -3.85 3.79 -18.17
CA ALA A 140 -3.47 3.08 -16.96
C ALA A 140 -4.08 3.72 -15.71
N GLY A 141 -4.17 5.05 -15.65
CA GLY A 141 -4.87 5.78 -14.59
C GLY A 141 -6.34 5.37 -14.47
N TRP A 142 -7.08 5.32 -15.60
CA TRP A 142 -8.46 4.84 -15.61
C TRP A 142 -8.58 3.36 -15.25
N ALA A 143 -7.63 2.52 -15.66
CA ALA A 143 -7.59 1.13 -15.23
C ALA A 143 -7.48 1.00 -13.70
N ILE A 144 -6.68 1.86 -13.05
CA ILE A 144 -6.61 1.93 -11.58
C ILE A 144 -7.97 2.31 -10.98
N ILE A 145 -8.64 3.33 -11.51
CA ILE A 145 -9.95 3.77 -11.00
C ILE A 145 -11.00 2.66 -11.12
N ILE A 146 -11.06 1.99 -12.28
CA ILE A 146 -11.96 0.86 -12.51
C ILE A 146 -11.63 -0.27 -11.52
N PHE A 147 -10.34 -0.59 -11.36
CA PHE A 147 -9.90 -1.62 -10.41
C PHE A 147 -10.33 -1.30 -8.97
N ILE A 148 -10.12 -0.07 -8.50
CA ILE A 148 -10.55 0.36 -7.16
C ILE A 148 -12.07 0.24 -7.02
N GLY A 149 -12.83 0.68 -8.02
CA GLY A 149 -14.29 0.53 -8.05
C GLY A 149 -14.73 -0.93 -7.93
N CYS A 150 -14.13 -1.82 -8.72
CA CYS A 150 -14.38 -3.26 -8.64
C CYS A 150 -13.98 -3.85 -7.29
N ALA A 151 -12.82 -3.46 -6.74
CA ALA A 151 -12.35 -3.94 -5.45
C ALA A 151 -13.31 -3.54 -4.31
N VAL A 152 -13.80 -2.30 -4.31
CA VAL A 152 -14.80 -1.82 -3.35
C VAL A 152 -16.12 -2.58 -3.52
N ALA A 153 -16.59 -2.78 -4.75
CA ALA A 153 -17.81 -3.54 -5.02
C ALA A 153 -17.71 -5.00 -4.56
N LEU A 154 -16.57 -5.66 -4.80
CA LEU A 154 -16.31 -7.06 -4.40
C LEU A 154 -16.11 -7.23 -2.89
N THR A 155 -15.62 -6.20 -2.21
CA THR A 155 -15.44 -6.19 -0.74
C THR A 155 -16.64 -5.60 -0.01
N TRP A 156 -17.68 -5.18 -0.73
CA TRP A 156 -18.96 -4.83 -0.13
C TRP A 156 -19.62 -6.08 0.49
N PRO A 157 -20.24 -6.00 1.69
CA PRO A 157 -20.47 -4.84 2.56
C PRO A 157 -19.41 -4.67 3.68
N HIS A 158 -18.28 -5.38 3.60
CA HIS A 158 -17.24 -5.35 4.64
C HIS A 158 -16.56 -3.97 4.73
N PHE A 159 -16.31 -3.34 3.59
CA PHE A 159 -15.66 -2.03 3.50
C PHE A 159 -16.34 -0.92 4.34
N PRO A 160 -17.63 -0.58 4.14
CA PRO A 160 -18.29 0.48 4.90
C PRO A 160 -18.53 0.14 6.37
N ASN A 161 -18.78 -1.14 6.68
CA ASN A 161 -19.21 -1.54 8.01
C ASN A 161 -18.06 -1.87 8.96
N VAL A 162 -16.88 -2.23 8.42
CA VAL A 162 -15.74 -2.68 9.21
C VAL A 162 -14.52 -1.79 9.01
N MET A 163 -14.11 -1.54 7.77
CA MET A 163 -12.88 -0.78 7.51
C MET A 163 -13.01 0.69 7.90
N VAL A 164 -14.05 1.39 7.41
CA VAL A 164 -14.25 2.82 7.70
C VAL A 164 -14.40 3.10 9.20
N PRO A 165 -15.24 2.37 9.96
CA PRO A 165 -15.38 2.61 11.40
C PRO A 165 -14.14 2.22 12.19
N ARG A 166 -13.35 1.23 11.74
CA ARG A 166 -12.08 0.86 12.37
C ARG A 166 -11.03 1.95 12.19
N PHE A 167 -10.94 2.52 10.99
CA PHE A 167 -10.04 3.63 10.71
C PHE A 167 -10.37 4.86 11.57
N LEU A 168 -11.65 5.28 11.58
CA LEU A 168 -12.10 6.44 12.36
C LEU A 168 -11.92 6.24 13.87
N ARG A 169 -12.23 5.05 14.40
CA ARG A 169 -11.98 4.73 15.81
C ARG A 169 -10.49 4.73 16.14
N GLY A 170 -9.64 4.25 15.23
CA GLY A 170 -8.18 4.27 15.40
C GLY A 170 -7.59 5.68 15.44
N LEU A 171 -8.20 6.65 14.75
CA LEU A 171 -7.83 8.07 14.87
C LEU A 171 -8.30 8.67 16.19
N ARG A 172 -9.52 8.31 16.64
CA ARG A 172 -10.14 8.87 17.85
C ARG A 172 -9.59 8.30 19.16
N SER A 173 -9.21 7.02 19.21
CA SER A 173 -8.75 6.37 20.45
C SER A 173 -7.37 6.84 20.92
N LYS A 174 -6.58 7.48 20.05
CA LYS A 174 -5.31 8.11 20.39
C LYS A 174 -5.42 9.59 20.79
N GLN A 175 -6.61 10.20 20.74
CA GLN A 175 -6.84 11.55 21.29
C GLN A 175 -7.09 11.56 22.81
N ASN A 176 -7.29 10.40 23.44
CA ASN A 176 -7.62 10.28 24.88
C ASN A 176 -6.48 9.69 25.74
N LYS A 177 -5.21 9.86 25.34
CA LYS A 177 -4.05 9.56 26.19
C LYS A 177 -3.11 10.74 26.24
#